data_AF-A0A9Q3VZA0-F1
#
_entry.id   AF-A0A9Q3VZA0-F1
#
_cell.length_a   1.000
_cell.length_b   1.000
_cell.length_c   1.000
_cell.angle_alpha   90.00
_cell.angle_beta   90.00
_cell.angle_gamma   90.00
#
_symmetry.space_group_name_H-M   'P 1'
#
loop_
_entity.id
_entity.type
_entity.pdbx_description
1 polymer ?
#
loop_
_entity_poly.entity_id
_entity_poly.type
_entity_poly.pdbx_seq_one_letter_code
_entity_poly.pdbx_strand_id
1 'polypeptide(L)'
;MSGEWTGAGLPPVAAARIAEVRSSGTWSSALSTGEFAALRAVGFEPVGQVMGSAVYHVGRSGRYWGYHDCLYAGARYAFGGGSAGVALSGRGAPSAALVEVLDQARRSALDRMSAECSALGGDGVVAAQLTVAPFVAQPNCLEFKVIGTAVRAAGTVRAPQPFTCHLDGQGFAKLVTAGWVPVELLYGMSIGVRHDDYGTRAQTRSWNNTEVSGWSELVQTVRSDARAHLRAQSGRRGGDGVILSAGDLRIWGESCMRSGNNEQEDHVAEATLVGTTVARFTARKEPPRTLTVMPLDPERRRRTMRRPATDTR
;
A
#
# COMPACT_ATOMS: atom_id res chain seq x y z
N MET A 1 -17.43 -31.09 3.88
CA MET A 1 -17.85 -30.37 5.11
C MET A 1 -17.07 -29.07 5.19
N SER A 2 -17.57 -27.98 4.61
CA SER A 2 -17.00 -26.65 4.78
C SER A 2 -17.66 -26.01 6.00
N GLY A 3 -17.01 -26.09 7.16
CA GLY A 3 -17.44 -25.34 8.34
C GLY A 3 -17.45 -23.84 8.07
N GLU A 4 -18.21 -23.10 8.87
CA GLU A 4 -18.19 -21.64 8.84
C GLU A 4 -16.76 -21.15 9.08
N TRP A 5 -16.25 -20.35 8.15
CA TRP A 5 -14.90 -19.80 8.28
C TRP A 5 -14.90 -18.73 9.37
N THR A 6 -14.13 -18.96 10.43
CA THR A 6 -14.05 -18.10 11.61
C THR A 6 -13.25 -16.81 11.39
N GLY A 7 -12.86 -16.52 10.14
CA GLY A 7 -12.02 -15.38 9.77
C GLY A 7 -10.52 -15.60 10.00
N ALA A 8 -10.14 -16.73 10.62
CA ALA A 8 -8.75 -17.13 10.84
C ALA A 8 -8.25 -18.06 9.72
N GLY A 9 -6.98 -17.89 9.32
CA GLY A 9 -6.37 -18.67 8.25
C GLY A 9 -6.94 -18.37 6.86
N LEU A 10 -6.70 -19.28 5.91
CA LEU A 10 -7.15 -19.12 4.53
C LEU A 10 -8.67 -19.33 4.41
N PRO A 11 -9.38 -18.48 3.65
CA PRO A 11 -10.75 -18.77 3.27
C PRO A 11 -10.85 -20.13 2.54
N PRO A 12 -11.94 -20.91 2.74
CA PRO A 12 -12.09 -22.22 2.10
C PRO A 12 -11.95 -22.19 0.56
N VAL A 13 -12.43 -21.13 -0.08
CA VAL A 13 -12.32 -20.93 -1.54
C VAL A 13 -10.86 -20.75 -1.97
N ALA A 14 -10.06 -20.00 -1.20
CA ALA A 14 -8.64 -19.83 -1.47
C ALA A 14 -7.88 -21.16 -1.27
N ALA A 15 -8.21 -21.90 -0.21
CA ALA A 15 -7.62 -23.22 0.04
C ALA A 15 -7.93 -24.22 -1.09
N ALA A 16 -9.16 -24.22 -1.62
CA ALA A 16 -9.55 -25.05 -2.75
C ALA A 16 -8.77 -24.68 -4.03
N ARG A 17 -8.66 -23.39 -4.34
CA ARG A 17 -7.85 -22.89 -5.47
C ARG A 17 -6.39 -23.34 -5.36
N ILE A 18 -5.78 -23.21 -4.18
CA ILE A 18 -4.40 -23.65 -3.95
C ILE A 18 -4.25 -25.16 -4.17
N ALA A 19 -5.21 -25.96 -3.71
CA ALA A 19 -5.20 -27.42 -3.91
C ALA A 19 -5.26 -27.79 -5.40
N GLU A 20 -6.06 -27.08 -6.19
CA GLU A 20 -6.16 -27.24 -7.63
C GLU A 20 -4.87 -26.85 -8.37
N VAL A 21 -4.24 -25.74 -7.98
CA VAL A 21 -2.93 -25.33 -8.53
C VAL A 21 -1.87 -26.41 -8.27
N ARG A 22 -1.87 -26.99 -7.06
CA ARG A 22 -0.93 -28.06 -6.70
C ARG A 22 -1.18 -29.37 -7.43
N SER A 23 -2.44 -29.72 -7.70
CA SER A 23 -2.79 -30.98 -8.39
C SER A 23 -2.61 -30.89 -9.91
N SER A 24 -2.95 -29.75 -10.51
CA SER A 24 -2.89 -29.55 -11.96
C SER A 24 -1.53 -29.03 -12.45
N GLY A 25 -0.77 -28.34 -11.59
CA GLY A 25 0.43 -27.60 -11.98
C GLY A 25 0.15 -26.33 -12.80
N THR A 26 -1.12 -25.99 -13.04
CA THR A 26 -1.53 -24.81 -13.80
C THR A 26 -1.88 -23.65 -12.87
N TRP A 27 -1.57 -22.42 -13.30
CA TRP A 27 -1.79 -21.22 -12.50
C TRP A 27 -2.08 -20.00 -13.39
N SER A 28 -2.80 -19.00 -12.87
CA SER A 28 -3.11 -17.74 -13.56
C SER A 28 -2.27 -16.58 -13.01
N SER A 29 -2.06 -15.53 -13.80
CA SER A 29 -1.34 -14.32 -13.38
C SER A 29 -2.18 -13.07 -13.60
N ALA A 30 -1.95 -12.05 -12.78
CA ALA A 30 -2.43 -10.69 -13.06
C ALA A 30 -1.47 -9.90 -13.98
N LEU A 31 -0.35 -10.50 -14.39
CA LEU A 31 0.72 -9.82 -15.15
C LEU A 31 0.51 -9.88 -16.66
N SER A 32 0.97 -8.84 -17.35
CA SER A 32 1.15 -8.91 -18.81
C SER A 32 2.33 -9.80 -19.21
N THR A 33 2.43 -10.18 -20.49
CA THR A 33 3.54 -11.00 -21.01
C THR A 33 4.90 -10.33 -20.82
N GLY A 34 4.96 -9.01 -20.99
CA GLY A 34 6.18 -8.22 -20.78
C GLY A 34 6.59 -8.16 -19.31
N GLU A 35 5.64 -8.03 -18.40
CA GLU A 35 5.88 -8.06 -16.95
C GLU A 35 6.34 -9.44 -16.48
N PHE A 36 5.69 -10.50 -16.98
CA PHE A 36 6.08 -11.89 -16.71
C PHE A 36 7.55 -12.13 -17.11
N ALA A 37 7.94 -11.73 -18.32
CA ALA A 37 9.32 -11.87 -18.79
C ALA A 37 10.32 -11.04 -17.96
N ALA A 38 9.94 -9.81 -17.57
CA ALA A 38 10.80 -8.92 -16.79
C ALA A 38 11.12 -9.47 -15.39
N LEU A 39 10.13 -10.06 -14.71
CA LEU A 39 10.34 -10.70 -13.40
C LEU A 39 11.34 -11.86 -13.48
N ARG A 40 11.17 -12.71 -14.49
CA ARG A 40 12.08 -13.86 -14.68
C ARG A 40 13.50 -13.42 -14.98
N ALA A 41 13.67 -12.32 -15.72
CA ALA A 41 15.00 -11.76 -16.01
C ALA A 41 15.77 -11.32 -14.76
N VAL A 42 15.06 -10.97 -13.67
CA VAL A 42 15.68 -10.64 -12.38
C VAL A 42 15.63 -11.79 -11.36
N GLY A 43 15.33 -13.01 -11.82
CA GLY A 43 15.38 -14.22 -11.00
C GLY A 43 14.15 -14.44 -10.12
N PHE A 44 12.98 -13.96 -10.53
CA PHE A 44 11.70 -14.22 -9.84
C PHE A 44 10.75 -14.98 -10.76
N GLU A 45 10.25 -16.11 -10.26
CA GLU A 45 9.32 -16.98 -10.97
C GLU A 45 7.89 -16.76 -10.45
N PRO A 46 6.94 -16.34 -11.29
CA PRO A 46 5.53 -16.29 -10.90
C PRO A 46 4.98 -17.68 -10.56
N VAL A 47 4.23 -17.79 -9.46
CA VAL A 47 3.69 -19.06 -8.95
C VAL A 47 2.16 -19.10 -8.87
N GLY A 48 1.48 -17.97 -9.07
CA GLY A 48 0.03 -17.91 -9.05
C GLY A 48 -0.52 -16.53 -8.72
N GLN A 49 -1.75 -16.26 -9.14
CA GLN A 49 -2.52 -15.11 -8.70
C GLN A 49 -3.02 -15.32 -7.28
N VAL A 50 -2.85 -14.32 -6.44
CA VAL A 50 -3.32 -14.30 -5.05
C VAL A 50 -4.33 -13.20 -4.84
N MET A 51 -5.23 -13.40 -3.89
CA MET A 51 -6.25 -12.43 -3.54
C MET A 51 -6.47 -12.39 -2.03
N GLY A 52 -6.59 -11.19 -1.49
CA GLY A 52 -7.10 -10.95 -0.15
C GLY A 52 -8.36 -10.11 -0.23
N SER A 53 -9.38 -10.47 0.56
CA SER A 53 -10.55 -9.62 0.75
C SER A 53 -10.92 -9.52 2.22
N ALA A 54 -11.38 -8.36 2.63
CA ALA A 54 -11.95 -8.10 3.94
C ALA A 54 -13.16 -7.17 3.77
N VAL A 55 -14.31 -7.61 4.25
CA VAL A 55 -15.54 -6.82 4.25
C VAL A 55 -15.77 -6.33 5.67
N TYR A 56 -15.85 -5.02 5.84
CA TYR A 56 -16.08 -4.39 7.13
C TYR A 56 -17.39 -3.62 7.10
N HIS A 57 -18.25 -3.89 8.08
CA HIS A 57 -19.35 -2.99 8.38
C HIS A 57 -18.79 -1.77 9.09
N VAL A 58 -18.69 -0.67 8.36
CA VAL A 58 -18.31 0.60 8.95
C VAL A 58 -19.58 1.21 9.51
N GLY A 59 -19.82 0.93 10.80
CA GLY A 59 -21.01 1.38 11.48
C GLY A 59 -21.17 2.89 11.41
N ARG A 60 -22.25 3.34 10.76
CA ARG A 60 -22.81 4.68 10.94
C ARG A 60 -23.42 4.75 12.34
N SER A 61 -22.65 5.15 13.35
CA SER A 61 -23.22 5.46 14.67
C SER A 61 -23.53 6.96 14.76
N GLY A 62 -24.82 7.29 14.83
CA GLY A 62 -25.34 8.65 15.05
C GLY A 62 -26.17 9.24 13.91
N ARG A 63 -26.85 10.37 14.18
CA ARG A 63 -27.64 11.15 13.22
C ARG A 63 -26.77 11.86 12.16
N TYR A 64 -25.50 12.08 12.49
CA TYR A 64 -24.43 12.61 11.66
C TYR A 64 -23.19 11.79 12.00
N TRP A 65 -22.37 11.44 11.01
CA TRP A 65 -21.13 10.72 11.26
C TRP A 65 -20.26 11.51 12.27
N GLY A 66 -20.18 11.03 13.51
CA GLY A 66 -19.52 11.76 14.61
C GLY A 66 -18.00 11.93 14.48
N TYR A 67 -17.43 11.62 13.32
CA TYR A 67 -16.04 11.87 13.02
C TYR A 67 -15.77 13.25 12.39
N HIS A 68 -16.82 13.97 11.97
CA HIS A 68 -16.74 15.31 11.37
C HIS A 68 -16.67 16.45 12.39
N ASP A 69 -16.27 16.15 13.62
CA ASP A 69 -16.21 17.13 14.67
C ASP A 69 -14.98 18.04 14.49
N CYS A 70 -15.20 19.33 14.22
CA CYS A 70 -14.14 20.32 14.03
C CYS A 70 -13.37 20.68 15.32
N LEU A 71 -13.83 20.24 16.50
CA LEU A 71 -13.27 20.53 17.83
C LEU A 71 -13.10 22.03 18.16
N TYR A 72 -13.60 22.93 17.32
CA TYR A 72 -13.46 24.36 17.51
C TYR A 72 -14.42 24.86 18.60
N ALA A 73 -13.86 25.33 19.72
CA ALA A 73 -14.65 25.81 20.86
C ALA A 73 -15.55 27.02 20.52
N GLY A 74 -15.11 27.85 19.56
CA GLY A 74 -15.86 29.02 19.11
C GLY A 74 -17.07 28.70 18.23
N ALA A 75 -17.23 27.45 17.76
CA ALA A 75 -18.30 27.06 16.83
C ALA A 75 -19.73 27.25 17.40
N ARG A 76 -19.87 27.32 18.74
CA ARG A 76 -21.15 27.56 19.43
C ARG A 76 -21.62 29.01 19.34
N TYR A 77 -20.72 29.94 19.06
CA TYR A 77 -21.01 31.37 18.98
C TYR A 77 -20.92 31.82 17.53
N ALA A 78 -21.91 32.59 17.06
CA ALA A 78 -21.77 33.25 15.77
C ALA A 78 -20.55 34.16 15.81
N PHE A 79 -19.60 33.99 14.88
CA PHE A 79 -18.43 34.86 14.74
C PHE A 79 -17.46 34.83 15.93
N GLY A 80 -17.22 33.66 16.53
CA GLY A 80 -16.14 33.50 17.50
C GLY A 80 -14.80 34.03 16.94
N GLY A 81 -14.15 34.94 17.66
CA GLY A 81 -12.96 35.66 17.17
C GLY A 81 -11.66 34.84 17.13
N GLY A 82 -11.69 33.57 17.54
CA GLY A 82 -10.52 32.69 17.50
C GLY A 82 -10.31 32.07 16.12
N SER A 83 -9.07 31.78 15.75
CA SER A 83 -8.78 30.95 14.57
C SER A 83 -9.25 29.52 14.82
N ALA A 84 -9.93 28.92 13.85
CA ALA A 84 -10.18 27.50 13.86
C ALA A 84 -8.87 26.74 13.63
N GLY A 85 -8.68 25.62 14.33
CA GLY A 85 -7.61 24.67 14.04
C GLY A 85 -8.12 23.54 13.14
N VAL A 86 -7.19 22.70 12.67
CA VAL A 86 -7.54 21.44 11.99
C VAL A 86 -7.65 20.32 13.03
N ALA A 87 -8.86 19.80 13.24
CA ALA A 87 -9.10 18.58 13.97
C ALA A 87 -8.66 17.39 13.12
N LEU A 88 -7.51 16.81 13.45
CA LEU A 88 -6.81 15.85 12.61
C LEU A 88 -6.84 14.44 13.20
N SER A 89 -7.14 13.42 12.38
CA SER A 89 -7.20 12.02 12.80
C SER A 89 -5.90 11.56 13.47
N GLY A 90 -4.74 11.88 12.91
CA GLY A 90 -3.42 11.51 13.46
C GLY A 90 -3.10 12.15 14.82
N ARG A 91 -3.92 13.12 15.28
CA ARG A 91 -3.81 13.78 16.59
C ARG A 91 -4.94 13.41 17.56
N GLY A 92 -5.67 12.34 17.27
CA GLY A 92 -6.75 11.85 18.13
C GLY A 92 -8.07 12.62 17.99
N ALA A 93 -8.29 13.33 16.88
CA ALA A 93 -9.63 13.83 16.57
C ALA A 93 -10.63 12.68 16.44
N PRO A 94 -11.94 12.92 16.54
CA PRO A 94 -12.96 11.86 16.46
C PRO A 94 -12.89 10.99 15.19
N SER A 95 -12.29 11.50 14.11
CA SER A 95 -11.99 10.73 12.89
C SER A 95 -10.89 9.68 13.00
N ALA A 96 -10.11 9.67 14.09
CA ALA A 96 -9.09 8.66 14.36
C ALA A 96 -9.68 7.23 14.36
N ALA A 97 -10.82 7.04 15.02
CA ALA A 97 -11.46 5.72 15.13
C ALA A 97 -11.86 5.15 13.75
N LEU A 98 -12.35 6.01 12.85
CA LEU A 98 -12.66 5.59 11.48
C LEU A 98 -11.37 5.20 10.73
N VAL A 99 -10.34 6.03 10.79
CA VAL A 99 -9.04 5.76 10.14
C VAL A 99 -8.44 4.44 10.65
N GLU A 100 -8.54 4.16 11.95
CA GLU A 100 -8.10 2.90 12.56
C GLU A 100 -8.85 1.68 12.01
N VAL A 101 -10.17 1.75 11.91
CA VAL A 101 -11.00 0.66 11.36
C VAL A 101 -10.65 0.40 9.89
N LEU A 102 -10.47 1.46 9.09
CA LEU A 102 -10.11 1.32 7.67
C LEU A 102 -8.69 0.74 7.50
N ASP A 103 -7.73 1.15 8.34
CA ASP A 103 -6.38 0.56 8.32
C ASP A 103 -6.40 -0.91 8.76
N GLN A 104 -7.17 -1.26 9.80
CA GLN A 104 -7.32 -2.65 10.24
C GLN A 104 -7.95 -3.53 9.14
N ALA A 105 -8.98 -3.03 8.46
CA ALA A 105 -9.65 -3.74 7.37
C ALA A 105 -8.69 -4.03 6.22
N ARG A 106 -7.90 -3.03 5.82
CA ARG A 106 -6.87 -3.18 4.82
C ARG A 106 -5.80 -4.19 5.24
N ARG A 107 -5.25 -4.09 6.46
CA ARG A 107 -4.23 -5.04 6.95
C ARG A 107 -4.76 -6.46 6.89
N SER A 108 -6.00 -6.67 7.29
CA SER A 108 -6.65 -7.99 7.22
C SER A 108 -6.72 -8.53 5.78
N ALA A 109 -7.01 -7.69 4.79
CA ALA A 109 -6.98 -8.10 3.38
C ALA A 109 -5.55 -8.46 2.92
N LEU A 110 -4.55 -7.64 3.27
CA LEU A 110 -3.14 -7.88 2.92
C LEU A 110 -2.56 -9.12 3.60
N ASP A 111 -2.90 -9.36 4.87
CA ASP A 111 -2.48 -10.54 5.62
C ASP A 111 -3.04 -11.81 4.98
N ARG A 112 -4.30 -11.80 4.53
CA ARG A 112 -4.93 -12.92 3.83
C ARG A 112 -4.26 -13.20 2.48
N MET A 113 -3.98 -12.15 1.69
CA MET A 113 -3.23 -12.28 0.44
C MET A 113 -1.82 -12.84 0.67
N SER A 114 -1.14 -12.37 1.72
CA SER A 114 0.21 -12.80 2.07
C SER A 114 0.23 -14.25 2.56
N ALA A 115 -0.77 -14.67 3.34
CA ALA A 115 -0.96 -16.06 3.73
C ALA A 115 -1.18 -16.96 2.50
N GLU A 116 -1.95 -16.47 1.51
CA GLU A 116 -2.16 -17.21 0.27
C GLU A 116 -0.88 -17.33 -0.55
N CYS A 117 -0.10 -16.25 -0.64
CA CYS A 117 1.22 -16.24 -1.24
C CYS A 117 2.13 -17.29 -0.61
N SER A 118 2.24 -17.29 0.73
CA SER A 118 3.02 -18.29 1.47
C SER A 118 2.56 -19.72 1.19
N ALA A 119 1.24 -19.96 1.11
CA ALA A 119 0.69 -21.29 0.85
C ALA A 119 0.96 -21.78 -0.58
N LEU A 120 1.10 -20.88 -1.56
CA LEU A 120 1.61 -21.20 -2.90
C LEU A 120 3.15 -21.36 -2.93
N GLY A 121 3.82 -21.07 -1.83
CA GLY A 121 5.28 -21.02 -1.72
C GLY A 121 5.90 -19.78 -2.37
N GLY A 122 5.11 -18.72 -2.56
CA GLY A 122 5.59 -17.44 -3.04
C GLY A 122 6.36 -16.66 -1.98
N ASP A 123 7.39 -15.99 -2.46
CA ASP A 123 8.30 -15.04 -1.83
C ASP A 123 7.74 -13.68 -1.47
N GLY A 124 6.71 -13.33 -2.21
CA GLY A 124 6.11 -12.03 -2.20
C GLY A 124 5.14 -11.87 -3.34
N VAL A 125 4.46 -10.73 -3.33
CA VAL A 125 3.40 -10.40 -4.27
C VAL A 125 3.80 -9.15 -5.04
N VAL A 126 3.72 -9.24 -6.36
CA VAL A 126 3.93 -8.14 -7.31
C VAL A 126 2.62 -7.73 -7.98
N ALA A 127 2.59 -6.53 -8.54
CA ALA A 127 1.41 -5.92 -9.13
C ALA A 127 0.19 -5.95 -8.19
N ALA A 128 0.43 -5.77 -6.89
CA ALA A 128 -0.63 -5.78 -5.88
C ALA A 128 -1.50 -4.52 -6.01
N GLN A 129 -2.75 -4.70 -6.40
CA GLN A 129 -3.74 -3.64 -6.55
C GLN A 129 -4.73 -3.70 -5.41
N LEU A 130 -4.71 -2.68 -4.56
CA LEU A 130 -5.69 -2.50 -3.48
C LEU A 130 -6.87 -1.66 -4.00
N THR A 131 -8.07 -2.19 -3.83
CA THR A 131 -9.34 -1.53 -4.16
C THR A 131 -10.22 -1.47 -2.91
N VAL A 132 -10.86 -0.32 -2.71
CA VAL A 132 -11.84 -0.12 -1.64
C VAL A 132 -13.14 0.32 -2.29
N ALA A 133 -14.21 -0.44 -2.08
CA ALA A 133 -15.51 -0.17 -2.70
C ALA A 133 -16.66 -0.56 -1.77
N PRO A 134 -17.86 0.04 -1.92
CA PRO A 134 -19.06 -0.47 -1.27
C PRO A 134 -19.29 -1.94 -1.63
N PHE A 135 -19.67 -2.75 -0.64
CA PHE A 135 -19.95 -4.16 -0.85
C PHE A 135 -21.31 -4.32 -1.54
N VAL A 136 -21.32 -5.01 -2.69
CA VAL A 136 -22.50 -5.10 -3.58
C VAL A 136 -23.73 -5.65 -2.87
N ALA A 137 -23.56 -6.65 -1.99
CA ALA A 137 -24.68 -7.25 -1.28
C ALA A 137 -25.16 -6.41 -0.07
N GLN A 138 -24.35 -5.45 0.40
CA GLN A 138 -24.66 -4.65 1.58
C GLN A 138 -23.97 -3.27 1.53
N PRO A 139 -24.65 -2.21 1.06
CA PRO A 139 -24.03 -0.91 0.78
C PRO A 139 -23.37 -0.20 1.98
N ASN A 140 -23.75 -0.55 3.21
CA ASN A 140 -23.14 0.00 4.44
C ASN A 140 -21.84 -0.72 4.84
N CYS A 141 -21.41 -1.71 4.05
CA CYS A 141 -20.14 -2.39 4.23
C CYS A 141 -19.17 -1.95 3.14
N LEU A 142 -17.89 -1.83 3.49
CA LEU A 142 -16.82 -1.61 2.52
C LEU A 142 -16.06 -2.92 2.31
N GLU A 143 -15.83 -3.28 1.05
CA GLU A 143 -14.91 -4.33 0.65
C GLU A 143 -13.53 -3.73 0.41
N PHE A 144 -12.54 -4.27 1.12
CA PHE A 144 -11.13 -4.08 0.88
C PHE A 144 -10.62 -5.30 0.14
N LYS A 145 -10.30 -5.13 -1.13
CA LYS A 145 -9.86 -6.23 -2.00
C LYS A 145 -8.50 -5.92 -2.55
N VAL A 146 -7.57 -6.86 -2.38
CA VAL A 146 -6.24 -6.81 -2.97
C VAL A 146 -6.03 -8.02 -3.88
N ILE A 147 -5.52 -7.79 -5.07
CA ILE A 147 -5.17 -8.83 -6.06
C ILE A 147 -3.75 -8.58 -6.52
N GLY A 148 -2.97 -9.65 -6.67
CA GLY A 148 -1.62 -9.57 -7.24
C GLY A 148 -1.13 -10.93 -7.72
N THR A 149 0.12 -10.99 -8.12
CA THR A 149 0.78 -12.25 -8.52
C THR A 149 1.84 -12.61 -7.49
N ALA A 150 1.71 -13.79 -6.88
CA ALA A 150 2.75 -14.37 -6.05
C ALA A 150 3.95 -14.78 -6.92
N VAL A 151 5.14 -14.43 -6.46
CA VAL A 151 6.41 -14.71 -7.12
C VAL A 151 7.35 -15.40 -6.16
N ARG A 152 8.20 -16.28 -6.66
CA ARG A 152 9.22 -16.99 -5.90
C ARG A 152 10.60 -16.58 -6.40
N ALA A 153 11.47 -16.11 -5.53
CA ALA A 153 12.86 -15.83 -5.92
C ALA A 153 13.57 -17.15 -6.32
N ALA A 154 14.55 -17.10 -7.21
CA ALA A 154 15.39 -18.26 -7.55
C ALA A 154 16.45 -18.52 -6.46
N GLY A 155 16.78 -17.51 -5.66
CA GLY A 155 17.80 -17.58 -4.61
C GLY A 155 17.41 -18.45 -3.41
N THR A 156 18.41 -18.71 -2.56
CA THR A 156 18.25 -19.47 -1.30
C THR A 156 17.87 -18.57 -0.13
N VAL A 157 18.07 -17.26 -0.24
CA VAL A 157 17.70 -16.29 0.79
C VAL A 157 16.22 -15.98 0.66
N ARG A 158 15.47 -16.24 1.72
CA ARG A 158 14.03 -15.98 1.82
C ARG A 158 13.79 -15.04 2.99
N ALA A 159 12.97 -14.01 2.80
CA ALA A 159 12.46 -13.23 3.92
C ALA A 159 11.50 -14.10 4.76
N PRO A 160 11.42 -13.88 6.08
CA PRO A 160 10.51 -14.64 6.94
C PRO A 160 9.04 -14.37 6.64
N GLN A 161 8.71 -13.23 6.02
CA GLN A 161 7.38 -12.89 5.56
C GLN A 161 7.43 -12.51 4.08
N PRO A 162 6.40 -12.87 3.28
CA PRO A 162 6.35 -12.46 1.88
C PRO A 162 6.31 -10.93 1.77
N PHE A 163 7.09 -10.39 0.83
CA PHE A 163 6.98 -8.96 0.53
C PHE A 163 5.67 -8.68 -0.22
N THR A 164 5.17 -7.45 -0.14
CA THR A 164 4.03 -7.01 -0.95
C THR A 164 4.37 -5.72 -1.68
N CYS A 165 4.08 -5.66 -2.99
CA CYS A 165 4.39 -4.47 -3.79
C CYS A 165 3.36 -4.17 -4.87
N HIS A 166 3.10 -2.87 -5.07
CA HIS A 166 2.19 -2.39 -6.10
C HIS A 166 2.83 -2.36 -7.49
N LEU A 167 4.17 -2.37 -7.56
CA LEU A 167 4.90 -2.28 -8.82
C LEU A 167 4.56 -3.46 -9.72
N ASP A 168 4.37 -3.17 -11.00
CA ASP A 168 4.26 -4.17 -12.04
C ASP A 168 5.58 -4.95 -12.22
N GLY A 169 5.57 -6.01 -13.02
CA GLY A 169 6.76 -6.85 -13.21
C GLY A 169 7.96 -6.08 -13.77
N GLN A 170 7.73 -5.08 -14.63
CA GLN A 170 8.79 -4.23 -15.18
C GLN A 170 9.36 -3.26 -14.16
N GLY A 171 8.51 -2.59 -13.39
CA GLY A 171 8.90 -1.70 -12.30
C GLY A 171 9.65 -2.45 -11.21
N PHE A 172 9.19 -3.63 -10.84
CA PHE A 172 9.89 -4.52 -9.91
C PHE A 172 11.27 -4.91 -10.44
N ALA A 173 11.38 -5.32 -11.71
CA ALA A 173 12.67 -5.69 -12.30
C ALA A 173 13.67 -4.52 -12.30
N LYS A 174 13.20 -3.30 -12.61
CA LYS A 174 14.00 -2.07 -12.53
C LYS A 174 14.45 -1.78 -11.10
N LEU A 175 13.56 -1.94 -10.13
CA LEU A 175 13.85 -1.73 -8.71
C LEU A 175 14.96 -2.68 -8.22
N VAL A 176 14.80 -3.98 -8.49
CA VAL A 176 15.77 -5.02 -8.11
C VAL A 176 17.13 -4.78 -8.78
N THR A 177 17.14 -4.45 -10.07
CA THR A 177 18.37 -4.14 -10.81
C THR A 177 19.09 -2.92 -10.24
N ALA A 178 18.35 -1.94 -9.72
CA ALA A 178 18.90 -0.76 -9.06
C ALA A 178 19.43 -1.03 -7.63
N GLY A 179 19.35 -2.27 -7.12
CA GLY A 179 19.80 -2.64 -5.79
C GLY A 179 18.77 -2.38 -4.68
N TRP A 180 17.48 -2.34 -5.03
CA TRP A 180 16.38 -2.15 -4.10
C TRP A 180 15.40 -3.31 -4.17
N VAL A 181 14.84 -3.73 -3.04
CA VAL A 181 13.79 -4.75 -2.96
C VAL A 181 12.57 -4.19 -2.25
N PRO A 182 11.35 -4.56 -2.65
CA PRO A 182 10.17 -4.18 -1.91
C PRO A 182 10.09 -4.96 -0.59
N VAL A 183 9.48 -4.34 0.42
CA VAL A 183 9.25 -4.94 1.73
C VAL A 183 7.76 -5.10 2.01
N GLU A 184 6.97 -4.03 1.93
CA GLU A 184 5.53 -4.09 2.25
C GLU A 184 4.74 -3.01 1.49
N LEU A 185 3.50 -3.33 1.13
CA LEU A 185 2.52 -2.40 0.61
C LEU A 185 1.90 -1.61 1.77
N LEU A 186 2.13 -0.32 1.74
CA LEU A 186 1.72 0.65 2.74
C LEU A 186 0.48 1.43 2.28
N TYR A 187 -0.29 1.89 3.26
CA TYR A 187 -1.43 2.76 3.04
C TYR A 187 -1.46 3.82 4.13
N GLY A 188 -1.40 5.08 3.75
CA GLY A 188 -1.55 6.21 4.65
C GLY A 188 -2.91 6.83 4.43
N MET A 189 -3.66 7.03 5.50
CA MET A 189 -4.92 7.74 5.46
C MET A 189 -4.98 8.76 6.59
N SER A 190 -5.52 9.94 6.29
CA SER A 190 -5.80 10.97 7.28
C SER A 190 -7.11 11.67 6.93
N ILE A 191 -7.87 12.03 7.96
CA ILE A 191 -9.06 12.85 7.85
C ILE A 191 -8.86 14.08 8.75
N GLY A 192 -9.02 15.26 8.18
CA GLY A 192 -9.02 16.52 8.91
C GLY A 192 -10.34 17.25 8.75
N VAL A 193 -10.75 17.93 9.81
CA VAL A 193 -11.93 18.80 9.81
C VAL A 193 -11.49 20.18 10.27
N ARG A 194 -11.92 21.23 9.57
CA ARG A 194 -11.69 22.61 9.97
C ARG A 194 -12.98 23.40 9.89
N HIS A 195 -13.25 24.20 10.91
CA HIS A 195 -14.36 25.15 10.91
C HIS A 195 -14.06 26.42 10.11
N ASP A 196 -15.07 26.98 9.44
CA ASP A 196 -14.96 28.29 8.80
C ASP A 196 -15.08 29.42 9.82
N ASP A 197 -13.91 29.82 10.34
CA ASP A 197 -13.76 30.97 11.22
C ASP A 197 -14.00 32.33 10.50
N TYR A 198 -13.95 33.42 11.27
CA TYR A 198 -14.15 34.78 10.73
C TYR A 198 -13.16 35.12 9.61
N GLY A 199 -11.89 34.71 9.75
CA GLY A 199 -10.85 34.99 8.75
C GLY A 199 -11.14 34.28 7.44
N THR A 200 -11.51 33.00 7.52
CA THR A 200 -11.92 32.18 6.37
C THR A 200 -13.12 32.82 5.66
N ARG A 201 -14.15 33.23 6.42
CA ARG A 201 -15.33 33.93 5.86
C ARG A 201 -15.02 35.29 5.24
N ALA A 202 -14.09 36.04 5.82
CA ALA A 202 -13.66 37.32 5.26
C ALA A 202 -12.91 37.14 3.94
N GLN A 203 -12.04 36.12 3.86
CA GLN A 203 -11.28 35.78 2.65
C GLN A 203 -12.20 35.27 1.53
N THR A 204 -13.19 34.42 1.83
CA THR A 204 -14.10 33.88 0.82
C THR A 204 -15.09 34.90 0.24
N ARG A 205 -15.32 36.02 0.95
CA ARG A 205 -16.14 37.16 0.48
C ARG A 205 -15.33 38.25 -0.23
N SER A 206 -14.02 38.06 -0.39
CA SER A 206 -13.15 38.99 -1.09
C SER A 206 -13.50 39.07 -2.58
N TRP A 207 -13.49 40.28 -3.13
CA TRP A 207 -13.58 40.52 -4.58
C TRP A 207 -12.22 40.42 -5.29
N ASN A 208 -11.15 40.25 -4.52
CA ASN A 208 -9.80 40.02 -5.02
C ASN A 208 -9.47 38.53 -4.98
N ASN A 209 -8.70 38.07 -5.97
CA ASN A 209 -8.10 36.74 -5.96
C ASN A 209 -7.09 36.64 -4.82
N THR A 210 -7.45 35.94 -3.75
CA THR A 210 -6.60 35.73 -2.57
C THR A 210 -6.62 34.27 -2.17
N GLU A 211 -5.56 33.82 -1.51
CA GLU A 211 -5.55 32.54 -0.83
C GLU A 211 -6.56 32.52 0.32
N VAL A 212 -7.30 31.42 0.45
CA VAL A 212 -8.09 31.11 1.65
C VAL A 212 -7.23 30.24 2.56
N SER A 213 -6.48 30.91 3.44
CA SER A 213 -5.39 30.29 4.20
C SER A 213 -5.85 29.12 5.07
N GLY A 214 -7.07 29.19 5.61
CA GLY A 214 -7.65 28.10 6.42
C GLY A 214 -7.85 26.81 5.64
N TRP A 215 -8.32 26.88 4.39
CA TRP A 215 -8.51 25.72 3.53
C TRP A 215 -7.18 25.18 3.00
N SER A 216 -6.24 26.06 2.65
CA SER A 216 -4.87 25.66 2.33
C SER A 216 -4.21 24.89 3.49
N GLU A 217 -4.35 25.39 4.72
CA GLU A 217 -3.82 24.75 5.93
C GLU A 217 -4.44 23.35 6.12
N LEU A 218 -5.77 23.22 5.95
CA LEU A 218 -6.47 21.94 6.03
C LEU A 218 -5.87 20.92 5.06
N VAL A 219 -5.76 21.28 3.78
CA VAL A 219 -5.23 20.38 2.74
C VAL A 219 -3.78 19.99 3.03
N GLN A 220 -2.93 20.95 3.39
CA GLN A 220 -1.52 20.67 3.66
C GLN A 220 -1.35 19.78 4.89
N THR A 221 -2.12 20.04 5.95
CA THR A 221 -2.06 19.30 7.21
C THR A 221 -2.48 17.85 7.02
N VAL A 222 -3.62 17.61 6.37
CA VAL A 222 -4.13 16.25 6.13
C VAL A 222 -3.20 15.45 5.21
N ARG A 223 -2.67 16.06 4.15
CA ARG A 223 -1.68 15.40 3.28
C ARG A 223 -0.37 15.10 4.02
N SER A 224 0.07 15.99 4.90
CA SER A 224 1.29 15.79 5.70
C SER A 224 1.13 14.63 6.68
N ASP A 225 -0.03 14.54 7.33
CA ASP A 225 -0.39 13.48 8.27
C ASP A 225 -0.47 12.11 7.59
N ALA A 226 -1.14 12.03 6.43
CA ALA A 226 -1.18 10.79 5.64
C ALA A 226 0.24 10.30 5.25
N ARG A 227 1.16 11.22 4.93
CA ARG A 227 2.58 10.87 4.69
C ARG A 227 3.29 10.44 5.97
N ALA A 228 2.97 11.03 7.11
CA ALA A 228 3.52 10.62 8.41
C ALA A 228 3.11 9.18 8.74
N HIS A 229 1.86 8.79 8.45
CA HIS A 229 1.39 7.40 8.59
C HIS A 229 2.18 6.42 7.73
N LEU A 230 2.49 6.76 6.47
CA LEU A 230 3.35 5.94 5.61
C LEU A 230 4.78 5.82 6.16
N ARG A 231 5.38 6.94 6.60
CA ARG A 231 6.73 6.94 7.19
C ARG A 231 6.80 6.08 8.46
N ALA A 232 5.80 6.20 9.33
CA ALA A 232 5.71 5.38 10.54
C ALA A 232 5.58 3.89 10.23
N GLN A 233 4.82 3.51 9.19
CA GLN A 233 4.74 2.13 8.73
C GLN A 233 6.07 1.63 8.15
N SER A 234 6.72 2.41 7.27
CA SER A 234 8.02 2.07 6.68
C SER A 234 9.10 1.81 7.73
N GLY A 235 9.17 2.67 8.76
CA GLY A 235 10.15 2.54 9.84
C GLY A 235 10.02 1.25 10.64
N ARG A 236 8.80 0.71 10.82
CA ARG A 236 8.57 -0.54 11.56
C ARG A 236 9.08 -1.79 10.85
N ARG A 237 9.28 -1.72 9.52
CA ARG A 237 9.71 -2.86 8.69
C ARG A 237 11.15 -2.73 8.18
N GLY A 238 11.90 -1.75 8.65
CA GLY A 238 13.28 -1.51 8.21
C GLY A 238 13.39 -1.01 6.77
N GLY A 239 12.36 -0.30 6.29
CA GLY A 239 12.37 0.29 4.96
C GLY A 239 13.15 1.60 4.89
N ASP A 240 14.03 1.71 3.90
CA ASP A 240 14.90 2.87 3.64
C ASP A 240 14.18 3.98 2.84
N GLY A 241 13.09 3.64 2.14
CA GLY A 241 12.32 4.59 1.33
C GLY A 241 10.92 4.08 1.00
N VAL A 242 10.09 4.94 0.43
CA VAL A 242 8.73 4.59 -0.03
C VAL A 242 8.54 5.08 -1.46
N ILE A 243 8.10 4.19 -2.34
CA ILE A 243 7.65 4.53 -3.70
C ILE A 243 6.13 4.64 -3.67
N LEU A 244 5.60 5.81 -4.02
CA LEU A 244 4.15 6.04 -4.07
C LEU A 244 3.57 5.52 -5.38
N SER A 245 2.44 4.84 -5.28
CA SER A 245 1.64 4.37 -6.41
C SER A 245 0.61 5.42 -6.81
N ALA A 246 -0.22 5.81 -5.85
CA ALA A 246 -1.35 6.68 -6.05
C ALA A 246 -1.66 7.44 -4.75
N GLY A 247 -2.34 8.57 -4.90
CA GLY A 247 -2.90 9.31 -3.79
C GLY A 247 -4.19 9.99 -4.22
N ASP A 248 -5.19 9.96 -3.33
CA ASP A 248 -6.47 10.63 -3.53
C ASP A 248 -6.67 11.69 -2.44
N LEU A 249 -7.31 12.79 -2.81
CA LEU A 249 -7.66 13.88 -1.89
C LEU A 249 -9.10 14.29 -2.18
N ARG A 250 -9.97 14.11 -1.19
CA ARG A 250 -11.38 14.49 -1.25
C ARG A 250 -11.62 15.60 -0.26
N ILE A 251 -12.34 16.62 -0.69
CA ILE A 251 -12.68 17.79 0.13
C ILE A 251 -14.15 18.08 -0.07
N TRP A 252 -14.88 18.33 1.01
CA TRP A 252 -16.28 18.73 0.97
C TRP A 252 -16.65 19.56 2.19
N GLY A 253 -17.75 20.30 2.08
CA GLY A 253 -18.35 21.06 3.17
C GLY A 253 -19.48 20.29 3.83
N GLU A 254 -19.62 20.45 5.14
CA GLU A 254 -20.70 19.91 5.97
C GLU A 254 -21.20 20.98 6.94
N SER A 255 -22.45 20.89 7.37
CA SER A 255 -22.93 21.76 8.45
C SER A 255 -22.21 21.44 9.75
N CYS A 256 -21.72 22.47 10.44
CA CYS A 256 -20.98 22.31 11.67
C CYS A 256 -21.88 21.74 12.78
N MET A 257 -21.57 20.53 13.23
CA MET A 257 -22.38 19.83 14.26
C MET A 257 -22.34 20.51 15.64
N ARG A 258 -21.30 21.32 15.90
CA ARG A 258 -21.18 22.09 17.14
C ARG A 258 -21.97 23.40 17.09
N SER A 259 -22.44 23.79 15.91
CA SER A 259 -23.21 25.00 15.76
C SER A 259 -24.64 24.78 16.22
N GLY A 260 -25.11 25.61 17.15
CA GLY A 260 -26.38 25.43 17.81
C GLY A 260 -27.57 26.11 17.12
N ASN A 261 -27.52 26.41 15.81
CA ASN A 261 -28.59 26.93 14.91
C ASN A 261 -28.10 27.99 13.88
N ASN A 262 -26.79 28.19 13.72
CA ASN A 262 -26.26 29.11 12.71
C ASN A 262 -25.78 28.31 11.50
N GLU A 263 -25.98 28.84 10.30
CA GLU A 263 -25.42 28.34 9.03
C GLU A 263 -23.87 28.47 9.07
N GLN A 264 -23.24 27.65 9.88
CA GLN A 264 -21.79 27.52 9.98
C GLN A 264 -21.36 26.21 9.35
N GLU A 265 -20.32 26.28 8.55
CA GLU A 265 -19.82 25.17 7.75
C GLU A 265 -18.47 24.72 8.29
N ASP A 266 -18.28 23.40 8.29
CA ASP A 266 -17.01 22.74 8.49
C ASP A 266 -16.55 22.18 7.13
N HIS A 267 -15.27 22.33 6.84
CA HIS A 267 -14.62 21.70 5.70
C HIS A 267 -13.90 20.43 6.16
N VAL A 268 -14.20 19.34 5.48
CA VAL A 268 -13.59 18.03 5.72
C VAL A 268 -12.66 17.72 4.57
N ALA A 269 -11.45 17.27 4.88
CA ALA A 269 -10.50 16.76 3.90
C ALA A 269 -10.09 15.33 4.27
N GLU A 270 -10.15 14.43 3.30
CA GLU A 270 -9.69 13.06 3.39
C GLU A 270 -8.53 12.86 2.40
N ALA A 271 -7.37 12.46 2.91
CA ALA A 271 -6.24 12.08 2.06
C ALA A 271 -5.93 10.60 2.24
N THR A 272 -5.82 9.89 1.12
CA THR A 272 -5.36 8.49 1.08
C THR A 272 -4.12 8.39 0.19
N LEU A 273 -3.17 7.57 0.58
CA LEU A 273 -1.90 7.36 -0.12
C LEU A 273 -1.59 5.87 -0.11
N VAL A 274 -1.26 5.30 -1.27
CA VAL A 274 -0.77 3.92 -1.40
C VAL A 274 0.67 3.96 -1.88
N GLY A 275 1.54 3.16 -1.28
CA GLY A 275 2.92 3.04 -1.72
C GLY A 275 3.57 1.76 -1.24
N THR A 276 4.75 1.44 -1.76
CA THR A 276 5.54 0.30 -1.30
C THR A 276 6.79 0.81 -0.62
N THR A 277 7.05 0.32 0.58
CA THR A 277 8.33 0.54 1.23
C THR A 277 9.40 -0.36 0.61
N VAL A 278 10.59 0.20 0.41
CA VAL A 278 11.72 -0.45 -0.24
C VAL A 278 12.93 -0.42 0.68
N ALA A 279 13.74 -1.47 0.61
CA ALA A 279 15.00 -1.58 1.32
C ALA A 279 16.12 -1.78 0.31
N ARG A 280 17.29 -1.21 0.61
CA ARG A 280 18.47 -1.44 -0.19
C ARG A 280 19.00 -2.84 0.12
N PHE A 281 19.41 -3.56 -0.91
CA PHE A 281 20.08 -4.84 -0.75
C PHE A 281 21.40 -4.88 -1.50
N THR A 282 22.34 -5.64 -0.96
CA THR A 282 23.62 -5.92 -1.61
C THR A 282 23.60 -7.33 -2.15
N ALA A 283 23.47 -7.46 -3.47
CA ALA A 283 23.75 -8.72 -4.14
C ALA A 283 25.27 -8.96 -4.13
N ARG A 284 25.71 -10.08 -3.55
CA ARG A 284 27.10 -10.52 -3.73
C ARG A 284 27.27 -10.83 -5.22
N LYS A 285 28.06 -10.01 -5.93
CA LYS A 285 28.37 -10.26 -7.35
C LYS A 285 29.14 -11.57 -7.42
N GLU A 286 28.53 -12.61 -8.01
CA GLU A 286 29.27 -13.84 -8.26
C GLU A 286 30.46 -13.46 -9.16
N PRO A 287 31.70 -13.85 -8.79
CA PRO A 287 32.86 -13.53 -9.61
C PRO A 287 32.59 -14.06 -11.03
N PRO A 288 32.91 -13.27 -12.07
CA PRO A 288 32.65 -13.70 -13.43
C PRO A 288 33.32 -15.05 -13.64
N ARG A 289 32.51 -16.09 -13.90
CA ARG A 289 33.04 -17.39 -14.30
C ARG A 289 33.69 -17.15 -15.66
N THR A 290 35.01 -17.20 -15.71
CA THR A 290 35.73 -17.23 -16.98
C THR A 290 35.22 -18.44 -17.73
N LEU A 291 34.40 -18.21 -18.76
CA LEU A 291 34.08 -19.26 -19.72
C LEU A 291 35.42 -19.78 -20.25
N THR A 292 35.59 -21.10 -20.23
CA THR A 292 36.72 -21.72 -20.90
C THR A 292 36.54 -21.49 -22.39
N VAL A 293 37.08 -20.38 -22.91
CA VAL A 293 37.06 -20.10 -24.34
C VAL A 293 37.94 -21.15 -25.00
N MET A 294 37.33 -22.06 -25.75
CA MET A 294 38.08 -22.96 -26.61
C MET A 294 38.81 -22.12 -27.66
N PRO A 295 40.16 -22.14 -27.71
CA PRO A 295 40.88 -21.41 -28.75
C PRO A 295 40.49 -21.99 -30.12
N LEU A 296 40.01 -21.14 -31.02
CA LEU A 296 39.66 -21.51 -32.40
C LEU A 296 40.90 -21.74 -33.27
N ASP A 297 42.05 -21.21 -32.85
CA ASP A 297 43.34 -21.47 -33.46
C ASP A 297 43.83 -22.90 -33.11
N PRO A 298 44.04 -23.78 -34.11
CA PRO A 298 44.50 -25.17 -33.91
C PRO A 298 45.83 -25.27 -33.15
N GLU A 299 46.74 -24.31 -33.35
CA GLU A 299 48.05 -24.28 -32.67
C GLU A 299 47.89 -23.97 -31.18
N ARG A 300 47.11 -22.93 -30.85
CA ARG A 300 46.75 -22.60 -29.46
C ARG A 300 46.00 -23.72 -28.76
N ARG A 301 45.06 -24.37 -29.46
CA ARG A 301 44.25 -25.47 -28.91
C ARG A 301 45.13 -26.65 -28.47
N ARG A 302 46.11 -27.04 -29.29
CA ARG A 302 47.08 -28.10 -28.97
C ARG A 302 47.97 -27.75 -27.77
N ARG A 303 48.36 -26.47 -27.62
CA ARG A 303 49.15 -26.00 -26.47
C ARG A 303 48.35 -26.00 -25.16
N THR A 304 47.08 -25.59 -25.20
CA THR A 304 46.20 -25.61 -24.01
C THR A 304 45.85 -27.03 -23.54
N MET A 305 45.72 -28.00 -24.46
CA MET A 305 45.46 -29.41 -24.11
C MET A 305 46.69 -30.15 -23.57
N ARG A 306 47.90 -29.61 -23.76
CA ARG A 306 49.16 -30.21 -23.31
C ARG A 306 49.66 -29.71 -21.95
N ARG A 307 48.94 -28.81 -21.26
CA ARG A 307 49.33 -28.42 -19.89
C ARG A 307 49.09 -29.62 -18.96
N PRO A 308 50.14 -30.19 -18.32
CA PRO A 308 49.93 -31.18 -17.28
C PRO A 308 49.21 -30.52 -16.11
N ALA A 309 48.38 -31.31 -15.42
CA ALA A 309 47.70 -30.92 -14.20
C ALA A 309 48.74 -30.71 -13.09
N THR A 310 49.26 -29.50 -12.96
CA THR A 310 50.00 -29.04 -11.79
C THR A 310 49.46 -27.66 -11.43
N ASP A 311 48.54 -27.60 -10.48
CA ASP A 311 48.85 -27.30 -9.07
C ASP A 311 47.52 -26.99 -8.35
N THR A 312 47.05 -27.94 -7.54
CA THR A 312 46.07 -27.66 -6.48
C THR A 312 46.84 -27.26 -5.23
N ARG A 313 46.84 -25.96 -4.93
CA ARG A 313 46.95 -25.41 -3.56
C ARG A 313 46.08 -24.16 -3.45
#